data_AF-A0A2K0TPL3-F1
#
_entry.id   AF-A0A2K0TPL3-F1
#
_cell.length_a   1.000
_cell.length_b   1.000
_cell.length_c   1.000
_cell.angle_alpha   90.00
_cell.angle_beta   90.00
_cell.angle_gamma   90.00
#
_symmetry.space_group_name_H-M   'P 1'
#
loop_
_entity.id
_entity.type
_entity.pdbx_description
1 polymer ?
#
loop_
_entity_poly.entity_id
_entity_poly.type
_entity_poly.pdbx_seq_one_letter_code
_entity_poly.pdbx_strand_id
1 'polypeptide(L)'
;MTLYKTGQVPGYEWTQRWTKGTSDPIQLWASSEIRTVYVSVRYSTEQLPLKVRRFVPQEGDKLERTWAYQGTKKSALIPPYALVDVEAGTSAYTTYIRESMKDIFSTMLGNEEDLLYKTYLLAYHMWQKEERTSEAFGLLNWTLRLWVAIRLSTTSAFIVGKETLDMPANILDESSPDHGKIPLPPVMGAQMDTILIHHIQNKLRHELLDNLQKVMLRNKPTSWLVTYLVSFILLHNIALITKHDASYAIKHGMNRRFAREQKVREYHMGANVILAHFHYCNKGRIPFSDECEDKDLRALAQLDEEKIRFVRATRALVQRHQQEWNQARSNGVYEDDYYFVSQLFDEKWQPSTTNV
;
A
#
# COMPACT_ATOMS: atom_id res chain seq x y z
N MET A 1 -9.66 5.18 -11.63
CA MET A 1 -8.29 4.69 -11.36
C MET A 1 -8.29 3.69 -10.21
N THR A 2 -7.66 2.53 -10.42
CA THR A 2 -7.48 1.49 -9.40
C THR A 2 -6.11 1.67 -8.74
N LEU A 3 -6.04 1.66 -7.41
CA LEU A 3 -4.81 1.93 -6.64
C LEU A 3 -4.37 0.76 -5.74
N TYR A 4 -5.13 -0.33 -5.71
CA TYR A 4 -4.90 -1.50 -4.84
C TYR A 4 -5.70 -2.71 -5.31
N LYS A 5 -5.37 -3.89 -4.76
CA LYS A 5 -6.11 -5.13 -5.01
C LYS A 5 -7.56 -5.00 -4.53
N THR A 6 -8.52 -5.41 -5.35
CA THR A 6 -9.95 -5.34 -4.98
C THR A 6 -10.46 -6.56 -4.22
N GLY A 7 -9.57 -7.50 -3.86
CA GLY A 7 -9.91 -8.74 -3.17
C GLY A 7 -8.86 -9.84 -3.35
N GLN A 8 -9.24 -11.05 -2.94
CA GLN A 8 -8.43 -12.25 -3.07
C GLN A 8 -8.32 -12.71 -4.53
N VAL A 9 -7.28 -13.47 -4.84
CA VAL A 9 -7.11 -14.03 -6.20
C VAL A 9 -8.15 -15.13 -6.38
N PRO A 10 -8.91 -15.14 -7.50
CA PRO A 10 -9.89 -16.19 -7.78
C PRO A 10 -9.29 -17.59 -7.65
N GLY A 11 -9.93 -18.47 -6.87
CA GLY A 11 -9.47 -19.83 -6.57
C GLY A 11 -8.50 -19.93 -5.37
N TYR A 12 -8.07 -18.80 -4.81
CA TYR A 12 -7.18 -18.72 -3.66
C TYR A 12 -7.87 -18.12 -2.42
N GLU A 13 -9.20 -18.10 -2.41
CA GLU A 13 -9.99 -17.50 -1.34
C GLU A 13 -9.82 -18.23 0.00
N TRP A 14 -9.88 -17.52 1.12
CA TRP A 14 -9.86 -18.15 2.45
C TRP A 14 -11.23 -18.65 2.91
N THR A 15 -12.30 -18.09 2.36
CA THR A 15 -13.67 -18.47 2.66
C THR A 15 -14.59 -18.08 1.51
N GLN A 16 -15.66 -18.83 1.33
CA GLN A 16 -16.76 -18.51 0.40
C GLN A 16 -18.00 -17.97 1.13
N ARG A 17 -17.90 -17.68 2.43
CA ARG A 17 -18.98 -17.10 3.24
C ARG A 17 -19.53 -15.80 2.68
N TRP A 18 -18.66 -14.97 2.11
CA TRP A 18 -19.00 -13.62 1.70
C TRP A 18 -18.73 -13.41 0.22
N THR A 19 -19.71 -12.82 -0.46
CA THR A 19 -19.52 -12.26 -1.79
C THR A 19 -18.73 -10.94 -1.71
N LYS A 20 -18.11 -10.53 -2.82
CA LYS A 20 -17.24 -9.34 -2.88
C LYS A 20 -17.85 -8.14 -2.13
N GLY A 21 -17.15 -7.66 -1.10
CA GLY A 21 -17.51 -6.44 -0.38
C GLY A 21 -18.36 -6.61 0.87
N THR A 22 -18.80 -7.83 1.22
CA THR A 22 -19.51 -8.08 2.48
C THR A 22 -18.64 -8.83 3.48
N SER A 23 -18.92 -8.62 4.76
CA SER A 23 -18.42 -9.47 5.85
C SER A 23 -19.53 -9.57 6.89
N ASP A 24 -20.65 -10.19 6.48
CA ASP A 24 -21.78 -10.40 7.37
C ASP A 24 -21.32 -11.13 8.64
N PRO A 25 -21.91 -10.82 9.81
CA PRO A 25 -21.53 -11.45 11.06
C PRO A 25 -21.58 -12.98 10.93
N ILE A 26 -20.62 -13.64 11.58
CA ILE A 26 -20.66 -15.09 11.73
C ILE A 26 -21.91 -15.45 12.54
N GLN A 27 -22.76 -16.31 11.97
CA GLN A 27 -24.04 -16.68 12.53
C GLN A 27 -23.92 -17.80 13.58
N LEU A 28 -23.02 -18.77 13.34
CA LEU A 28 -22.89 -19.97 14.16
C LEU A 28 -21.54 -20.04 14.87
N TRP A 29 -21.56 -19.86 16.19
CA TRP A 29 -20.38 -19.88 17.05
C TRP A 29 -20.25 -21.20 17.82
N ALA A 30 -19.04 -21.75 17.89
CA ALA A 30 -18.74 -23.02 18.55
C ALA A 30 -18.47 -22.89 20.06
N SER A 31 -18.17 -21.68 20.53
CA SER A 31 -17.93 -21.35 21.94
C SER A 31 -18.55 -19.99 22.25
N SER A 32 -18.87 -19.66 23.51
CA SER A 32 -19.21 -18.30 23.97
C SER A 32 -17.98 -17.46 24.35
N GLU A 33 -16.82 -18.10 24.45
CA GLU A 33 -15.58 -17.48 24.87
C GLU A 33 -15.06 -16.46 23.83
N ILE A 34 -14.80 -15.25 24.29
CA ILE A 34 -14.16 -14.19 23.50
C ILE A 34 -12.71 -14.08 23.98
N ARG A 35 -11.77 -14.17 23.03
CA ARG A 35 -10.34 -13.98 23.29
C ARG A 35 -9.85 -12.71 22.61
N THR A 36 -8.85 -12.07 23.20
CA THR A 36 -8.19 -10.91 22.60
C THR A 36 -6.83 -11.34 22.07
N VAL A 37 -6.65 -11.25 20.76
CA VAL A 37 -5.36 -11.46 20.10
C VAL A 37 -4.74 -10.13 19.72
N TYR A 38 -3.42 -10.10 19.67
CA TYR A 38 -2.67 -8.96 19.14
C TYR A 38 -2.07 -9.37 17.81
N VAL A 39 -2.26 -8.53 16.80
CA VAL A 39 -1.72 -8.76 15.46
C VAL A 39 -0.63 -7.75 15.18
N SER A 40 0.49 -8.21 14.64
CA SER A 40 1.56 -7.33 14.17
C SER A 40 1.81 -7.57 12.68
N VAL A 41 2.17 -6.49 11.99
CA VAL A 41 2.80 -6.52 10.68
C VAL A 41 4.29 -6.22 10.84
N ARG A 42 5.12 -6.77 9.95
CA ARG A 42 6.59 -6.75 10.04
C ARG A 42 7.25 -5.37 10.21
N TYR A 43 6.56 -4.27 9.94
CA TYR A 43 7.13 -2.93 9.75
C TYR A 43 6.82 -1.93 10.88
N SER A 44 6.22 -2.36 11.99
CA SER A 44 6.00 -1.51 13.16
C SER A 44 5.96 -2.37 14.43
N THR A 45 6.36 -1.76 15.56
CA THR A 45 6.21 -2.36 16.89
C THR A 45 4.79 -2.27 17.42
N GLU A 46 3.95 -1.44 16.79
CA GLU A 46 2.54 -1.32 17.13
C GLU A 46 1.81 -2.65 16.93
N GLN A 47 0.87 -2.91 17.84
CA GLN A 47 0.05 -4.13 17.84
C GLN A 47 -1.42 -3.77 17.67
N LEU A 48 -2.11 -4.49 16.79
CA LEU A 48 -3.54 -4.33 16.52
C LEU A 48 -4.33 -5.30 17.42
N PRO A 49 -5.04 -4.83 18.46
CA PRO A 49 -5.87 -5.68 19.29
C PRO A 49 -7.16 -6.06 18.56
N LEU A 50 -7.49 -7.35 18.55
CA LEU A 50 -8.72 -7.88 17.93
C LEU A 50 -9.40 -8.88 18.85
N LYS A 51 -10.72 -8.73 19.00
CA LYS A 51 -11.57 -9.70 19.72
C LYS A 51 -12.02 -10.78 18.75
N VAL A 52 -11.73 -12.02 19.09
CA VAL A 52 -12.02 -13.19 18.28
C VAL A 52 -12.79 -14.25 19.07
N ARG A 53 -13.55 -15.06 18.35
CA ARG A 53 -14.36 -16.15 18.90
C ARG A 53 -14.31 -17.35 17.96
N ARG A 54 -14.44 -18.55 18.51
CA ARG A 54 -14.39 -19.80 17.73
C ARG A 54 -15.72 -20.02 17.03
N PHE A 55 -15.72 -20.20 15.71
CA PHE A 55 -16.92 -20.43 14.91
C PHE A 55 -17.07 -21.91 14.52
N VAL A 56 -18.27 -22.28 14.08
CA VAL A 56 -18.52 -23.60 13.47
C VAL A 56 -18.21 -23.51 11.96
N PRO A 57 -17.19 -24.24 11.47
CA PRO A 57 -16.85 -24.22 10.05
C PRO A 57 -18.01 -24.65 9.16
N GLN A 58 -18.06 -24.09 7.95
CA GLN A 58 -18.99 -24.50 6.92
C GLN A 58 -18.24 -24.78 5.61
N GLU A 59 -18.94 -25.33 4.62
CA GLU A 59 -18.37 -25.56 3.30
C GLU A 59 -17.79 -24.26 2.70
N GLY A 60 -16.60 -24.39 2.10
CA GLY A 60 -15.88 -23.26 1.52
C GLY A 60 -14.96 -22.51 2.49
N ASP A 61 -14.98 -22.79 3.81
CA ASP A 61 -13.99 -22.25 4.75
C ASP A 61 -12.67 -23.02 4.68
N LYS A 62 -11.56 -22.31 4.47
CA LYS A 62 -10.24 -22.91 4.66
C LYS A 62 -9.92 -23.00 6.15
N LEU A 63 -9.48 -24.19 6.55
CA LEU A 63 -9.03 -24.50 7.91
C LEU A 63 -7.55 -24.87 7.96
N GLU A 64 -6.82 -24.60 6.89
CA GLU A 64 -5.39 -24.86 6.80
C GLU A 64 -4.62 -23.68 6.22
N ARG A 65 -3.37 -23.55 6.66
CA ARG A 65 -2.35 -22.73 5.98
C ARG A 65 -1.46 -23.66 5.19
N THR A 66 -1.06 -23.22 4.01
CA THR A 66 -0.26 -24.05 3.09
C THR A 66 0.93 -23.28 2.57
N TRP A 67 2.04 -23.98 2.34
CA TRP A 67 3.27 -23.44 1.76
C TRP A 67 3.93 -24.49 0.88
N ALA A 68 4.79 -24.06 -0.03
CA ALA A 68 5.60 -24.94 -0.87
C ALA A 68 7.00 -25.10 -0.25
N TYR A 69 7.51 -26.33 -0.24
CA TYR A 69 8.87 -26.66 0.19
C TYR A 69 9.42 -27.79 -0.67
N GLN A 70 10.56 -27.55 -1.33
CA GLN A 70 11.22 -28.54 -2.20
C GLN A 70 10.26 -29.22 -3.19
N GLY A 71 9.40 -28.44 -3.85
CA GLY A 71 8.41 -28.95 -4.82
C GLY A 71 7.20 -29.64 -4.21
N THR A 72 7.13 -29.77 -2.88
CA THR A 72 6.00 -30.40 -2.16
C THR A 72 5.15 -29.35 -1.46
N LYS A 73 3.82 -29.49 -1.53
CA LYS A 73 2.88 -28.68 -0.77
C LYS A 73 2.77 -29.22 0.66
N LYS A 74 3.06 -28.38 1.65
CA LYS A 74 2.85 -28.64 3.07
C LYS A 74 1.66 -27.86 3.60
N SER A 75 1.08 -28.33 4.70
CA SER A 75 -0.02 -27.65 5.38
C SER A 75 0.01 -27.81 6.90
N ALA A 76 -0.69 -26.89 7.58
CA ALA A 76 -0.94 -26.92 9.01
C ALA A 76 -2.41 -26.57 9.28
N LEU A 77 -3.08 -27.36 10.12
CA LEU A 77 -4.45 -27.12 10.54
C LEU A 77 -4.52 -25.92 11.48
N ILE A 78 -5.41 -24.97 11.18
CA ILE A 78 -5.58 -23.74 11.93
C ILE A 78 -6.96 -23.72 12.60
N PRO A 79 -7.04 -23.38 13.90
CA PRO A 79 -8.31 -23.27 14.61
C PRO A 79 -9.29 -22.26 13.97
N PRO A 80 -10.60 -22.57 13.91
CA PRO A 80 -11.60 -21.73 13.25
C PRO A 80 -12.00 -20.56 14.15
N TYR A 81 -11.19 -19.50 14.16
CA TYR A 81 -11.52 -18.24 14.81
C TYR A 81 -11.85 -17.15 13.78
N ALA A 82 -12.76 -16.27 14.18
CA ALA A 82 -13.21 -15.12 13.40
C ALA A 82 -13.39 -13.90 14.32
N LEU A 83 -13.40 -12.71 13.74
CA LEU A 83 -13.67 -11.46 14.45
C LEU A 83 -15.09 -11.47 15.00
N VAL A 84 -15.22 -11.03 16.26
CA VAL A 84 -16.52 -10.86 16.93
C VAL A 84 -17.27 -9.66 16.34
N ASP A 85 -16.55 -8.58 16.05
CA ASP A 85 -17.11 -7.31 15.64
C ASP A 85 -16.22 -6.66 14.57
N VAL A 86 -16.77 -6.53 13.37
CA VAL A 86 -16.11 -5.95 12.19
C VAL A 86 -15.98 -4.42 12.34
N GLU A 87 -16.93 -3.75 12.98
CA GLU A 87 -16.91 -2.30 13.19
C GLU A 87 -15.84 -1.92 14.23
N ALA A 88 -15.75 -2.68 15.32
CA ALA A 88 -14.66 -2.55 16.28
C ALA A 88 -13.30 -2.80 15.63
N GLY A 89 -13.20 -3.82 14.75
CA GLY A 89 -12.01 -4.07 13.95
C GLY A 89 -11.66 -2.91 13.01
N THR A 90 -12.65 -2.29 12.38
CA THR A 90 -12.48 -1.11 11.51
C THR A 90 -11.95 0.10 12.29
N SER A 91 -12.48 0.31 13.50
CA SER A 91 -12.01 1.36 14.41
C SER A 91 -10.57 1.11 14.86
N ALA A 92 -10.25 -0.13 15.23
CA ALA A 92 -8.90 -0.53 15.63
C ALA A 92 -7.89 -0.33 14.48
N TYR A 93 -8.23 -0.73 13.25
CA TYR A 93 -7.40 -0.47 12.08
C TYR A 93 -7.20 1.02 11.79
N THR A 94 -8.25 1.83 11.94
CA THR A 94 -8.16 3.27 11.69
C THR A 94 -7.15 3.94 12.64
N THR A 95 -7.16 3.55 13.90
CA THR A 95 -6.20 3.96 14.92
C THR A 95 -4.79 3.45 14.58
N TYR A 96 -4.66 2.15 14.31
CA TYR A 96 -3.40 1.51 13.97
C TYR A 96 -2.70 2.16 12.75
N ILE A 97 -3.44 2.44 11.68
CA ILE A 97 -2.92 3.08 10.46
C ILE A 97 -2.31 4.45 10.77
N ARG A 98 -2.92 5.20 11.68
CA ARG A 98 -2.43 6.54 12.07
C ARG A 98 -1.16 6.43 12.92
N GLU A 99 -1.14 5.50 13.87
CA GLU A 99 -0.07 5.38 14.87
C GLU A 99 1.18 4.69 14.32
N SER A 100 1.01 3.66 13.50
CA SER A 100 2.13 2.92 12.89
C SER A 100 2.77 3.62 11.68
N MET A 101 2.20 4.74 11.20
CA MET A 101 2.56 5.35 9.92
C MET A 101 4.04 5.67 9.79
N LYS A 102 4.62 6.34 10.80
CA LYS A 102 6.02 6.76 10.77
C LYS A 102 6.97 5.55 10.75
N ASP A 103 6.72 4.56 11.61
CA ASP A 103 7.53 3.34 11.67
C ASP A 103 7.53 2.58 10.35
N ILE A 104 6.35 2.45 9.74
CA ILE A 104 6.20 1.74 8.47
C ILE A 104 6.97 2.46 7.38
N PHE A 105 6.91 3.80 7.31
CA PHE A 105 7.71 4.57 6.36
C PHE A 105 9.21 4.36 6.59
N SER A 106 9.66 4.55 7.83
CA SER A 106 11.09 4.46 8.15
C SER A 106 11.65 3.06 7.89
N THR A 107 10.85 2.02 8.08
CA THR A 107 11.29 0.64 7.85
C THR A 107 11.22 0.23 6.38
N MET A 108 10.24 0.73 5.62
CA MET A 108 10.00 0.26 4.24
C MET A 108 10.74 1.06 3.17
N LEU A 109 11.08 2.34 3.41
CA LEU A 109 11.56 3.24 2.35
C LEU A 109 13.08 3.24 2.16
N GLY A 110 13.82 2.41 2.90
CA GLY A 110 15.25 2.24 2.74
C GLY A 110 16.07 3.31 3.48
N ASN A 111 17.11 3.82 2.82
CA ASN A 111 18.08 4.73 3.43
C ASN A 111 17.49 6.15 3.54
N GLU A 112 17.82 6.86 4.63
CA GLU A 112 17.37 8.24 4.84
C GLU A 112 17.85 9.23 3.77
N GLU A 113 18.95 8.89 3.09
CA GLU A 113 19.49 9.69 2.00
C GLU A 113 18.77 9.50 0.67
N ASP A 114 17.96 8.44 0.53
CA ASP A 114 17.27 8.09 -0.70
C ASP A 114 16.09 9.04 -0.99
N LEU A 115 15.79 9.22 -2.28
CA LEU A 115 14.71 10.10 -2.72
C LEU A 115 13.35 9.67 -2.20
N LEU A 116 13.07 8.36 -2.14
CA LEU A 116 11.84 7.81 -1.57
C LEU A 116 11.66 8.27 -0.11
N TYR A 117 12.66 8.02 0.74
CA TYR A 117 12.60 8.38 2.16
C TYR A 117 12.38 9.88 2.36
N LYS A 118 13.21 10.71 1.71
CA LYS A 118 13.13 12.18 1.80
C LYS A 118 11.78 12.71 1.36
N THR A 119 11.20 12.15 0.29
CA THR A 119 9.91 12.60 -0.25
C THR A 119 8.76 12.25 0.70
N TYR A 120 8.73 11.03 1.25
CA TYR A 120 7.71 10.63 2.22
C TYR A 120 7.86 11.39 3.54
N LEU A 121 9.09 11.61 4.01
CA LEU A 121 9.33 12.37 5.23
C LEU A 121 8.85 13.82 5.09
N LEU A 122 9.11 14.46 3.94
CA LEU A 122 8.58 15.80 3.66
C LEU A 122 7.05 15.80 3.64
N ALA A 123 6.42 14.82 2.98
CA ALA A 123 4.96 14.68 2.95
C ALA A 123 4.37 14.50 4.36
N TYR A 124 5.01 13.69 5.19
CA TYR A 124 4.62 13.47 6.59
C TYR A 124 4.76 14.74 7.43
N HIS A 125 5.89 15.45 7.33
CA HIS A 125 6.10 16.71 8.06
C HIS A 125 5.13 17.81 7.62
N MET A 126 4.85 17.91 6.31
CA MET A 126 3.83 18.83 5.81
C MET A 126 2.45 18.46 6.39
N TRP A 127 2.07 17.18 6.34
CA TRP A 127 0.80 16.73 6.91
C TRP A 127 0.63 17.08 8.39
N GLN A 128 1.71 17.01 9.18
CA GLN A 128 1.68 17.36 10.61
C GLN A 128 1.56 18.87 10.87
N LYS A 129 2.10 19.72 9.98
CA LYS A 129 2.16 21.18 10.16
C LYS A 129 1.01 21.93 9.50
N GLU A 130 0.43 21.37 8.45
CA GLU A 130 -0.66 21.99 7.69
C GLU A 130 -1.93 22.18 8.52
N GLU A 131 -2.64 23.28 8.27
CA GLU A 131 -3.94 23.54 8.89
C GLU A 131 -4.94 22.47 8.46
N ARG A 132 -5.74 21.95 9.40
CA ARG A 132 -6.68 20.85 9.13
C ARG A 132 -7.74 21.17 8.07
N THR A 133 -7.99 22.45 7.83
CA THR A 133 -8.92 22.97 6.83
C THR A 133 -8.28 23.14 5.44
N SER A 134 -6.96 23.01 5.32
CA SER A 134 -6.24 23.24 4.06
C SER A 134 -6.44 22.09 3.06
N GLU A 135 -6.48 22.42 1.77
CA GLU A 135 -6.54 21.43 0.68
C GLU A 135 -5.32 20.48 0.74
N ALA A 136 -4.16 21.01 1.15
CA ALA A 136 -2.93 20.24 1.27
C ALA A 136 -2.99 19.21 2.41
N PHE A 137 -3.52 19.59 3.58
CA PHE A 137 -3.73 18.67 4.69
C PHE A 137 -4.60 17.48 4.27
N GLY A 138 -5.75 17.76 3.63
CA GLY A 138 -6.66 16.72 3.16
C GLY A 138 -5.96 15.72 2.25
N LEU A 139 -5.32 16.22 1.18
CA LEU A 139 -4.62 15.39 0.20
C LEU A 139 -3.54 14.50 0.83
N LEU A 140 -2.69 15.07 1.68
CA LEU A 140 -1.63 14.30 2.35
C LEU A 140 -2.22 13.29 3.33
N ASN A 141 -3.22 13.67 4.12
CA ASN A 141 -3.90 12.78 5.06
C ASN A 141 -4.50 11.55 4.38
N TRP A 142 -5.25 11.74 3.28
CA TRP A 142 -5.83 10.61 2.55
C TRP A 142 -4.75 9.76 1.88
N THR A 143 -3.74 10.39 1.28
CA THR A 143 -2.65 9.69 0.57
C THR A 143 -1.84 8.82 1.51
N LEU A 144 -1.36 9.36 2.61
CA LEU A 144 -0.50 8.64 3.56
C LEU A 144 -1.26 7.49 4.24
N ARG A 145 -2.50 7.74 4.68
CA ARG A 145 -3.35 6.70 5.28
C ARG A 145 -3.71 5.61 4.27
N LEU A 146 -4.00 5.98 3.03
CA LEU A 146 -4.30 5.02 1.97
C LEU A 146 -3.07 4.15 1.70
N TRP A 147 -1.89 4.76 1.56
CA TRP A 147 -0.64 4.03 1.33
C TRP A 147 -0.40 2.99 2.43
N VAL A 148 -0.49 3.39 3.71
CA VAL A 148 -0.32 2.46 4.85
C VAL A 148 -1.36 1.35 4.79
N ALA A 149 -2.65 1.68 4.61
CA ALA A 149 -3.71 0.68 4.53
C ALA A 149 -3.47 -0.36 3.42
N ILE A 150 -2.94 0.07 2.26
CA ILE A 150 -2.59 -0.84 1.16
C ILE A 150 -1.43 -1.76 1.56
N ARG A 151 -0.39 -1.22 2.22
CA ARG A 151 0.73 -2.04 2.74
C ARG A 151 0.25 -3.13 3.68
N LEU A 152 -0.65 -2.81 4.60
CA LEU A 152 -1.24 -3.77 5.54
C LEU A 152 -1.99 -4.90 4.81
N SER A 153 -2.68 -4.62 3.71
CA SER A 153 -3.41 -5.65 2.93
C SER A 153 -2.51 -6.48 2.00
N THR A 154 -1.25 -6.09 1.80
CA THR A 154 -0.31 -6.73 0.88
C THR A 154 0.91 -7.30 1.59
N THR A 155 0.87 -7.33 2.92
CA THR A 155 1.92 -7.85 3.79
C THR A 155 1.31 -8.90 4.71
N SER A 156 2.05 -9.97 4.98
CA SER A 156 1.61 -11.00 5.93
C SER A 156 1.59 -10.46 7.35
N ALA A 157 0.52 -10.77 8.07
CA ALA A 157 0.33 -10.43 9.47
C ALA A 157 0.25 -11.71 10.31
N PHE A 158 0.71 -11.61 11.56
CA PHE A 158 0.82 -12.75 12.46
C PHE A 158 0.26 -12.38 13.84
N ILE A 159 -0.26 -13.37 14.55
CA ILE A 159 -0.62 -13.21 15.95
C ILE A 159 0.68 -13.15 16.77
N VAL A 160 0.73 -12.19 17.69
CA VAL A 160 1.84 -11.96 18.61
C VAL A 160 1.33 -11.87 20.04
N GLY A 161 2.23 -12.00 21.00
CA GLY A 161 1.90 -11.97 22.43
C GLY A 161 1.56 -13.35 23.00
N LYS A 162 0.89 -13.37 24.16
CA LYS A 162 0.65 -14.60 24.94
C LYS A 162 -0.51 -15.44 24.42
N GLU A 163 -1.53 -14.81 23.85
CA GLU A 163 -2.71 -15.52 23.31
C GLU A 163 -2.40 -16.00 21.89
N THR A 164 -2.33 -17.32 21.70
CA THR A 164 -2.02 -17.95 20.41
C THR A 164 -3.18 -18.75 19.83
N LEU A 165 -4.38 -18.65 20.40
CA LEU A 165 -5.57 -19.42 19.98
C LEU A 165 -5.32 -20.94 19.98
N ASP A 166 -4.63 -21.41 21.03
CA ASP A 166 -4.24 -22.81 21.23
C ASP A 166 -3.26 -23.35 20.16
N MET A 167 -2.73 -22.48 19.29
CA MET A 167 -1.72 -22.87 18.30
C MET A 167 -0.33 -22.98 18.97
N PRO A 168 0.41 -24.07 18.75
CA PRO A 168 1.78 -24.20 19.23
C PRO A 168 2.72 -23.29 18.43
N ALA A 169 3.83 -22.88 19.04
CA ALA A 169 4.82 -21.99 18.41
C ALA A 169 5.43 -22.55 17.11
N ASN A 170 5.48 -23.87 16.98
CA ASN A 170 6.00 -24.59 15.80
C ASN A 170 4.90 -25.07 14.84
N ILE A 171 3.68 -24.51 14.91
CA ILE A 171 2.58 -24.87 14.00
C ILE A 171 2.97 -24.75 12.53
N LEU A 172 3.81 -23.76 12.21
CA LEU A 172 4.55 -23.68 10.96
C LEU A 172 5.92 -24.30 11.21
N ASP A 173 6.16 -25.48 10.62
CA ASP A 173 7.41 -26.22 10.79
C ASP A 173 8.61 -25.46 10.18
N GLU A 174 9.83 -25.97 10.39
CA GLU A 174 11.08 -25.35 9.93
C GLU A 174 11.19 -25.19 8.40
N SER A 175 10.32 -25.87 7.65
CA SER A 175 10.26 -25.76 6.19
C SER A 175 9.44 -24.56 5.72
N SER A 176 8.68 -23.94 6.61
CA SER A 176 7.93 -22.71 6.32
C SER A 176 8.85 -21.48 6.38
N PRO A 177 8.74 -20.53 5.44
CA PRO A 177 9.43 -19.23 5.54
C PRO A 177 8.97 -18.40 6.75
N ASP A 178 7.85 -18.79 7.35
CA ASP A 178 7.24 -18.15 8.51
C ASP A 178 7.33 -19.04 9.77
N HIS A 179 8.32 -19.95 9.83
CA HIS A 179 8.60 -20.76 11.01
C HIS A 179 8.72 -19.89 12.28
N GLY A 180 8.19 -20.41 13.39
CA GLY A 180 8.18 -19.73 14.69
C GLY A 180 7.15 -18.61 14.83
N LYS A 181 6.31 -18.37 13.81
CA LYS A 181 5.21 -17.39 13.85
C LYS A 181 3.86 -18.07 13.99
N ILE A 182 2.92 -17.36 14.62
CA ILE A 182 1.53 -17.79 14.72
C ILE A 182 0.72 -17.17 13.57
N PRO A 183 0.23 -17.96 12.60
CA PRO A 183 -0.53 -17.42 11.48
C PRO A 183 -1.92 -16.96 11.92
N LEU A 184 -2.50 -16.00 11.19
CA LEU A 184 -3.92 -15.70 11.36
C LEU A 184 -4.79 -16.89 10.93
N PRO A 185 -5.91 -17.17 11.60
CA PRO A 185 -6.99 -18.01 11.08
C PRO A 185 -7.42 -17.56 9.67
N PRO A 186 -7.68 -18.48 8.72
CA PRO A 186 -8.03 -18.09 7.35
C PRO A 186 -9.25 -17.17 7.25
N VAL A 187 -10.34 -17.51 7.94
CA VAL A 187 -11.59 -16.71 7.93
C VAL A 187 -11.38 -15.34 8.58
N MET A 188 -10.68 -15.27 9.72
CA MET A 188 -10.26 -14.00 10.32
C MET A 188 -9.43 -13.15 9.35
N GLY A 189 -8.47 -13.76 8.64
CA GLY A 189 -7.67 -13.09 7.62
C GLY A 189 -8.51 -12.53 6.47
N ALA A 190 -9.56 -13.23 6.05
CA ALA A 190 -10.51 -12.70 5.07
C ALA A 190 -11.31 -11.50 5.60
N GLN A 191 -11.79 -11.54 6.85
CA GLN A 191 -12.48 -10.38 7.45
C GLN A 191 -11.56 -9.16 7.54
N MET A 192 -10.30 -9.38 7.92
CA MET A 192 -9.29 -8.32 7.97
C MET A 192 -9.01 -7.71 6.60
N ASP A 193 -8.87 -8.54 5.56
CA ASP A 193 -8.78 -8.08 4.17
C ASP A 193 -10.04 -7.27 3.78
N THR A 194 -11.24 -7.73 4.15
CA THR A 194 -12.49 -7.01 3.87
C THR A 194 -12.52 -5.64 4.54
N ILE A 195 -12.13 -5.55 5.82
CA ILE A 195 -12.05 -4.28 6.54
C ILE A 195 -11.11 -3.30 5.84
N LEU A 196 -9.88 -3.75 5.55
CA LEU A 196 -8.88 -2.90 4.91
C LEU A 196 -9.35 -2.44 3.51
N ILE A 197 -9.80 -3.35 2.65
CA ILE A 197 -10.13 -3.05 1.26
C ILE A 197 -11.45 -2.28 1.15
N HIS A 198 -12.51 -2.80 1.78
CA HIS A 198 -13.87 -2.33 1.54
C HIS A 198 -14.31 -1.21 2.48
N HIS A 199 -13.92 -1.25 3.75
CA HIS A 199 -14.33 -0.23 4.73
C HIS A 199 -13.36 0.96 4.81
N ILE A 200 -12.07 0.75 4.52
CA ILE A 200 -11.03 1.78 4.69
C ILE A 200 -10.51 2.29 3.34
N GLN A 201 -9.87 1.43 2.54
CA GLN A 201 -9.20 1.85 1.30
C GLN A 201 -10.17 2.46 0.29
N ASN A 202 -11.37 1.87 0.12
CA ASN A 202 -12.41 2.43 -0.76
C ASN A 202 -12.78 3.88 -0.44
N LYS A 203 -13.00 4.18 0.85
CA LYS A 203 -13.33 5.53 1.30
C LYS A 203 -12.17 6.48 1.07
N LEU A 204 -10.96 6.12 1.52
CA LEU A 204 -9.77 6.96 1.36
C LEU A 204 -9.45 7.24 -0.11
N ARG A 205 -9.58 6.23 -0.98
CA ARG A 205 -9.40 6.38 -2.43
C ARG A 205 -10.38 7.37 -3.02
N HIS A 206 -11.67 7.25 -2.67
CA HIS A 206 -12.69 8.13 -3.22
C HIS A 206 -12.39 9.59 -2.89
N GLU A 207 -12.15 9.88 -1.61
CA GLU A 207 -11.80 11.23 -1.15
C GLU A 207 -10.53 11.75 -1.80
N LEU A 208 -9.48 10.91 -1.88
CA LEU A 208 -8.21 11.30 -2.48
C LEU A 208 -8.38 11.68 -3.96
N LEU A 209 -9.02 10.83 -4.76
CA LEU A 209 -9.08 11.04 -6.20
C LEU A 209 -9.98 12.22 -6.59
N ASP A 210 -11.12 12.38 -5.90
CA ASP A 210 -12.03 13.50 -6.14
C ASP A 210 -11.34 14.84 -5.82
N ASN A 211 -10.64 14.92 -4.68
CA ASN A 211 -9.95 16.15 -4.29
C ASN A 211 -8.67 16.40 -5.09
N LEU A 212 -7.91 15.35 -5.43
CA LEU A 212 -6.69 15.49 -6.25
C LEU A 212 -7.04 16.04 -7.64
N GLN A 213 -8.10 15.51 -8.26
CA GLN A 213 -8.58 16.01 -9.55
C GLN A 213 -8.96 17.49 -9.46
N LYS A 214 -9.71 17.90 -8.41
CA LYS A 214 -10.09 19.31 -8.22
C LYS A 214 -8.87 20.22 -8.06
N VAL A 215 -7.89 19.81 -7.27
CA VAL A 215 -6.66 20.59 -7.04
C VAL A 215 -5.84 20.71 -8.32
N MET A 216 -5.63 19.60 -9.04
CA MET A 216 -4.90 19.58 -10.31
C MET A 216 -5.59 20.45 -11.39
N LEU A 217 -6.92 20.43 -11.46
CA LEU A 217 -7.69 21.27 -12.41
C LEU A 217 -7.63 22.76 -12.07
N ARG A 218 -7.69 23.12 -10.78
CA ARG A 218 -7.52 24.51 -10.33
C ARG A 218 -6.10 25.00 -10.61
N ASN A 219 -5.11 24.11 -10.56
CA ASN A 219 -3.70 24.36 -10.85
C ASN A 219 -3.16 25.63 -10.19
N LYS A 220 -3.43 25.79 -8.88
CA LYS A 220 -2.93 26.93 -8.11
C LYS A 220 -1.42 26.74 -7.87
N PRO A 221 -0.59 27.79 -8.02
CA PRO A 221 0.84 27.74 -7.71
C PRO A 221 1.15 27.08 -6.35
N THR A 222 0.46 27.52 -5.29
CA THR A 222 0.64 27.02 -3.92
C THR A 222 0.35 25.53 -3.73
N SER A 223 -0.37 24.90 -4.66
CA SER A 223 -0.70 23.47 -4.61
C SER A 223 0.31 22.57 -5.33
N TRP A 224 1.31 23.13 -6.00
CA TRP A 224 2.25 22.37 -6.83
C TRP A 224 3.02 21.32 -6.02
N LEU A 225 3.61 21.71 -4.88
CA LEU A 225 4.42 20.78 -4.08
C LEU A 225 3.59 19.62 -3.54
N VAL A 226 2.39 19.89 -2.99
CA VAL A 226 1.52 18.80 -2.53
C VAL A 226 1.08 17.90 -3.68
N THR A 227 0.85 18.47 -4.87
CA THR A 227 0.52 17.71 -6.08
C THR A 227 1.68 16.79 -6.48
N TYR A 228 2.93 17.29 -6.42
CA TYR A 228 4.13 16.49 -6.64
C TYR A 228 4.22 15.33 -5.63
N LEU A 229 4.12 15.63 -4.33
CA LEU A 229 4.27 14.62 -3.26
C LEU A 229 3.21 13.51 -3.37
N VAL A 230 1.95 13.89 -3.62
CA VAL A 230 0.85 12.93 -3.79
C VAL A 230 1.06 12.09 -5.05
N SER A 231 1.43 12.71 -6.17
CA SER A 231 1.67 12.00 -7.43
C SER A 231 2.83 11.00 -7.27
N PHE A 232 3.92 11.42 -6.63
CA PHE A 232 5.07 10.58 -6.32
C PHE A 232 4.68 9.35 -5.50
N ILE A 233 3.99 9.55 -4.37
CA ILE A 233 3.57 8.46 -3.47
C ILE A 233 2.62 7.48 -4.19
N LEU A 234 1.71 7.99 -5.02
CA LEU A 234 0.79 7.15 -5.79
C LEU A 234 1.51 6.34 -6.87
N LEU A 235 2.47 6.92 -7.58
CA LEU A 235 3.27 6.24 -8.59
C LEU A 235 4.16 5.16 -7.95
N HIS A 236 4.82 5.48 -6.84
CA HIS A 236 5.57 4.49 -6.06
C HIS A 236 4.66 3.35 -5.55
N ASN A 237 3.46 3.67 -5.06
CA ASN A 237 2.50 2.64 -4.67
C ASN A 237 2.14 1.70 -5.83
N ILE A 238 2.06 2.19 -7.07
CA ILE A 238 1.81 1.37 -8.26
C ILE A 238 2.95 0.36 -8.47
N ALA A 239 4.21 0.77 -8.37
CA ALA A 239 5.35 -0.15 -8.41
C ALA A 239 5.25 -1.24 -7.33
N LEU A 240 4.96 -0.84 -6.08
CA LEU A 240 4.87 -1.76 -4.94
C LEU A 240 3.74 -2.79 -5.09
N ILE A 241 2.55 -2.40 -5.57
CA ILE A 241 1.45 -3.35 -5.78
C ILE A 241 1.71 -4.26 -6.98
N THR A 242 2.39 -3.77 -8.03
CA THR A 242 2.83 -4.59 -9.16
C THR A 242 3.86 -5.64 -8.71
N LYS A 243 4.84 -5.23 -7.91
CA LYS A 243 5.82 -6.13 -7.26
C LYS A 243 5.16 -7.18 -6.37
N HIS A 244 4.16 -6.79 -5.60
CA HIS A 244 3.37 -7.72 -4.79
C HIS A 244 2.63 -8.75 -5.68
N ASP A 245 2.02 -8.31 -6.78
CA ASP A 245 1.34 -9.21 -7.71
C ASP A 245 2.30 -10.20 -8.41
N ALA A 246 3.51 -9.76 -8.75
CA ALA A 246 4.55 -10.62 -9.28
C ALA A 246 5.04 -11.65 -8.25
N SER A 247 5.35 -11.17 -7.04
CA SER A 247 5.76 -12.03 -5.92
C SER A 247 4.70 -13.08 -5.57
N TYR A 248 3.41 -12.70 -5.64
CA TYR A 248 2.29 -13.61 -5.39
C TYR A 248 2.19 -14.69 -6.46
N ALA A 249 2.35 -14.34 -7.75
CA ALA A 249 2.34 -15.32 -8.83
C ALA A 249 3.43 -16.38 -8.66
N ILE A 250 4.66 -15.94 -8.34
CA ILE A 250 5.81 -16.82 -8.06
C ILE A 250 5.53 -17.70 -6.84
N LYS A 251 5.09 -17.11 -5.72
CA LYS A 251 4.80 -17.83 -4.47
C LYS A 251 3.79 -18.96 -4.67
N HIS A 252 2.83 -18.78 -5.57
CA HIS A 252 1.76 -19.73 -5.83
C HIS A 252 1.95 -20.55 -7.11
N GLY A 253 3.13 -20.50 -7.74
CA GLY A 253 3.46 -21.29 -8.92
C GLY A 253 2.58 -21.00 -10.13
N MET A 254 2.09 -19.78 -10.28
CA MET A 254 1.23 -19.40 -11.39
C MET A 254 2.07 -19.28 -12.68
N ASN A 255 1.57 -19.82 -13.79
CA ASN A 255 2.22 -19.71 -15.10
C ASN A 255 1.96 -18.35 -15.78
N ARG A 256 2.28 -17.26 -15.08
CA ARG A 256 2.11 -15.86 -15.53
C ARG A 256 2.95 -14.92 -14.67
N ARG A 257 3.31 -13.75 -15.20
CA ARG A 257 4.15 -12.77 -14.47
C ARG A 257 3.44 -12.19 -13.25
N PHE A 258 2.15 -11.90 -13.36
CA PHE A 258 1.38 -11.24 -12.30
C PHE A 258 0.16 -12.06 -11.88
N ALA A 259 -0.15 -12.10 -10.58
CA ALA A 259 -1.30 -12.86 -10.10
C ALA A 259 -2.64 -12.27 -10.56
N ARG A 260 -2.71 -10.95 -10.79
CA ARG A 260 -3.88 -10.22 -11.27
C ARG A 260 -3.53 -9.30 -12.45
N GLU A 261 -3.10 -9.86 -13.58
CA GLU A 261 -2.70 -9.11 -14.79
C GLU A 261 -3.66 -8.00 -15.20
N GLN A 262 -4.98 -8.27 -15.19
CA GLN A 262 -5.96 -7.24 -15.53
C GLN A 262 -5.93 -6.05 -14.57
N LYS A 263 -5.70 -6.29 -13.28
CA LYS A 263 -5.54 -5.22 -12.29
C LYS A 263 -4.22 -4.49 -12.45
N VAL A 264 -3.14 -5.21 -12.77
CA VAL A 264 -1.85 -4.59 -13.08
C VAL A 264 -1.97 -3.63 -14.27
N ARG A 265 -2.69 -4.01 -15.35
CA ARG A 265 -3.02 -3.10 -16.45
C ARG A 265 -3.78 -1.85 -16.00
N GLU A 266 -4.77 -2.01 -15.13
CA GLU A 266 -5.51 -0.88 -14.55
C GLU A 266 -4.61 0.03 -13.70
N TYR A 267 -3.66 -0.53 -12.94
CA TYR A 267 -2.71 0.25 -12.14
C TYR A 267 -1.79 1.08 -13.05
N HIS A 268 -1.24 0.45 -14.09
CA HIS A 268 -0.33 1.12 -15.03
C HIS A 268 -1.03 2.22 -15.84
N MET A 269 -2.28 1.98 -16.25
CA MET A 269 -3.11 3.04 -16.84
C MET A 269 -3.34 4.18 -15.84
N GLY A 270 -3.53 3.87 -14.56
CA GLY A 270 -3.58 4.86 -13.49
C GLY A 270 -2.33 5.72 -13.39
N ALA A 271 -1.13 5.11 -13.50
CA ALA A 271 0.13 5.84 -13.51
C ALA A 271 0.18 6.86 -14.66
N ASN A 272 -0.22 6.46 -15.88
CA ASN A 272 -0.28 7.36 -17.02
C ASN A 272 -1.23 8.55 -16.78
N VAL A 273 -2.38 8.33 -16.14
CA VAL A 273 -3.32 9.41 -15.80
C VAL A 273 -2.69 10.39 -14.80
N ILE A 274 -2.05 9.89 -13.75
CA ILE A 274 -1.36 10.73 -12.75
C ILE A 274 -0.25 11.56 -13.43
N LEU A 275 0.59 10.91 -14.23
CA LEU A 275 1.70 11.55 -14.94
C LEU A 275 1.21 12.61 -15.94
N ALA A 276 0.18 12.30 -16.73
CA ALA A 276 -0.41 13.24 -17.67
C ALA A 276 -0.91 14.50 -16.97
N HIS A 277 -1.62 14.35 -15.85
CA HIS A 277 -2.07 15.50 -15.07
C HIS A 277 -0.91 16.28 -14.45
N PHE A 278 0.08 15.60 -13.86
CA PHE A 278 1.24 16.26 -13.27
C PHE A 278 2.00 17.12 -14.30
N HIS A 279 2.30 16.54 -15.47
CA HIS A 279 2.99 17.24 -16.56
C HIS A 279 2.17 18.38 -17.16
N TYR A 280 0.84 18.20 -17.27
CA TYR A 280 -0.07 19.28 -17.65
C TYR A 280 -0.04 20.44 -16.65
N CYS A 281 -0.06 20.15 -15.34
CA CYS A 281 -0.01 21.17 -14.29
C CYS A 281 1.29 22.00 -14.34
N ASN A 282 2.40 21.41 -14.79
CA ASN A 282 3.68 22.11 -14.93
C ASN A 282 3.71 23.16 -16.05
N LYS A 283 2.74 23.17 -16.98
CA LYS A 283 2.63 24.16 -18.09
C LYS A 283 3.93 24.36 -18.89
N GLY A 284 4.66 23.27 -19.17
CA GLY A 284 5.93 23.32 -19.89
C GLY A 284 7.11 23.82 -19.07
N ARG A 285 6.95 24.06 -17.76
CA ARG A 285 8.06 24.28 -16.84
C ARG A 285 8.67 22.94 -16.46
N ILE A 286 9.95 22.97 -16.11
CA ILE A 286 10.77 21.79 -15.82
C ILE A 286 11.44 21.94 -14.44
N PRO A 287 10.68 21.85 -13.33
CA PRO A 287 11.13 22.21 -11.97
C PRO A 287 12.37 21.45 -11.50
N PHE A 288 12.56 20.24 -12.03
CA PHE A 288 13.65 19.34 -11.72
C PHE A 288 14.79 19.35 -12.76
N SER A 289 14.77 20.22 -13.77
CA SER A 289 15.89 20.39 -14.71
C SER A 289 16.88 21.44 -14.25
N ASP A 290 18.14 21.38 -14.71
CA ASP A 290 19.15 22.41 -14.42
C ASP A 290 18.78 23.80 -14.91
N GLU A 291 17.96 23.89 -15.96
CA GLU A 291 17.52 25.16 -16.54
C GLU A 291 16.52 25.93 -15.64
N CYS A 292 15.85 25.23 -14.71
CA CYS A 292 14.91 25.88 -13.80
C CYS A 292 15.64 26.55 -12.64
N GLU A 293 15.62 27.88 -12.63
CA GLU A 293 16.20 28.68 -11.57
C GLU A 293 15.28 28.77 -10.35
N ASP A 294 15.88 29.15 -9.23
CA ASP A 294 15.21 29.42 -7.96
C ASP A 294 14.08 30.44 -8.05
N LYS A 295 14.23 31.46 -8.90
CA LYS A 295 13.19 32.46 -9.15
C LYS A 295 11.96 31.83 -9.81
N ASP A 296 12.17 30.83 -10.68
CA ASP A 296 11.11 30.12 -11.37
C ASP A 296 10.35 29.20 -10.41
N LEU A 297 11.05 28.56 -9.46
CA LEU A 297 10.44 27.76 -8.39
C LEU A 297 9.58 28.61 -7.45
N ARG A 298 10.05 29.79 -7.05
CA ARG A 298 9.26 30.74 -6.25
C ARG A 298 8.02 31.21 -7.03
N ALA A 299 8.17 31.52 -8.31
CA ALA A 299 7.05 31.94 -9.17
C ALA A 299 6.07 30.80 -9.48
N LEU A 300 6.53 29.55 -9.55
CA LEU A 300 5.70 28.38 -9.83
C LEU A 300 4.92 27.91 -8.62
N ALA A 301 5.55 27.91 -7.45
CA ALA A 301 5.03 27.14 -6.33
C ALA A 301 4.99 27.90 -5.01
N GLN A 302 5.41 29.18 -4.98
CA GLN A 302 5.49 30.01 -3.78
C GLN A 302 6.23 29.28 -2.64
N LEU A 303 7.29 28.56 -3.00
CA LEU A 303 8.06 27.73 -2.09
C LEU A 303 8.93 28.59 -1.18
N ASP A 304 9.04 28.18 0.07
CA ASP A 304 10.05 28.67 1.00
C ASP A 304 11.42 28.02 0.74
N GLU A 305 12.45 28.52 1.43
CA GLU A 305 13.84 28.04 1.27
C GLU A 305 14.03 26.54 1.61
N GLU A 306 13.24 26.00 2.54
CA GLU A 306 13.30 24.57 2.88
C GLU A 306 12.83 23.72 1.69
N LYS A 307 11.69 24.09 1.12
CA LYS A 307 11.09 23.41 -0.02
C LYS A 307 11.91 23.58 -1.30
N ILE A 308 12.53 24.74 -1.52
CA ILE A 308 13.47 24.95 -2.65
C ILE A 308 14.69 24.06 -2.51
N ARG A 309 15.28 23.96 -1.30
CA ARG A 309 16.41 23.05 -1.06
C ARG A 309 16.04 21.59 -1.35
N PHE A 310 14.83 21.18 -0.98
CA PHE A 310 14.32 19.85 -1.31
C PHE A 310 14.25 19.61 -2.82
N VAL A 311 13.74 20.56 -3.61
CA VAL A 311 13.66 20.44 -5.08
C VAL A 311 15.06 20.35 -5.70
N ARG A 312 16.02 21.15 -5.22
CA ARG A 312 17.43 21.08 -5.67
C ARG A 312 18.09 19.74 -5.35
N ALA A 313 17.89 19.23 -4.13
CA ALA A 313 18.40 17.93 -3.73
C ALA A 313 17.78 16.80 -4.58
N THR A 314 16.48 16.90 -4.87
CA THR A 314 15.78 15.98 -5.76
C THR A 314 16.40 15.98 -7.16
N ARG A 315 16.63 17.17 -7.74
CA ARG A 315 17.29 17.31 -9.05
C ARG A 315 18.64 16.59 -9.12
N ALA A 316 19.49 16.77 -8.12
CA ALA A 316 20.80 16.12 -8.07
C ALA A 316 20.69 14.57 -8.00
N LEU A 317 19.72 14.05 -7.24
CA LEU A 317 19.47 12.61 -7.16
C LEU A 317 18.95 12.06 -8.49
N VAL A 318 18.00 12.75 -9.12
CA VAL A 318 17.45 12.36 -10.43
C VAL A 318 18.56 12.25 -11.47
N GLN A 319 19.46 13.22 -11.54
CA GLN A 319 20.59 13.20 -12.47
C GLN A 319 21.53 12.02 -12.22
N ARG A 320 21.85 11.75 -10.95
CA ARG A 320 22.72 10.64 -10.56
C ARG A 320 22.15 9.28 -10.97
N HIS A 321 20.83 9.10 -10.89
CA HIS A 321 20.16 7.81 -11.17
C HIS A 321 19.54 7.71 -12.57
N GLN A 322 19.70 8.73 -13.42
CA GLN A 322 19.03 8.80 -14.72
C GLN A 322 19.29 7.58 -15.60
N GLN A 323 20.54 7.13 -15.68
CA GLN A 323 20.91 5.95 -16.49
C GLN A 323 20.25 4.67 -15.99
N GLU A 324 20.29 4.44 -14.68
CA GLU A 324 19.70 3.27 -14.01
C GLU A 324 18.18 3.22 -14.26
N TRP A 325 17.49 4.34 -14.05
CA TRP A 325 16.05 4.42 -14.26
C TRP A 325 15.66 4.23 -15.74
N ASN A 326 16.44 4.80 -16.67
CA ASN A 326 16.22 4.58 -18.11
C ASN A 326 16.38 3.12 -18.49
N GLN A 327 17.35 2.41 -17.89
CA GLN A 327 17.54 0.99 -18.13
C GLN A 327 16.39 0.16 -17.57
N ALA A 328 15.94 0.43 -16.33
CA ALA A 328 14.77 -0.23 -15.73
C ALA A 328 13.51 -0.05 -16.59
N ARG A 329 13.31 1.16 -17.14
CA ARG A 329 12.21 1.46 -18.05
C ARG A 329 12.30 0.68 -19.36
N SER A 330 13.48 0.68 -19.99
CA SER A 330 13.72 -0.02 -21.26
C SER A 330 13.52 -1.54 -21.14
N ASN A 331 13.85 -2.09 -19.97
CA ASN A 331 13.71 -3.52 -19.68
C ASN A 331 12.31 -3.91 -19.18
N GLY A 332 11.37 -2.95 -19.02
CA GLY A 332 10.02 -3.23 -18.55
C GLY A 332 9.98 -3.79 -17.12
N VAL A 333 10.85 -3.29 -16.23
CA VAL A 333 10.92 -3.70 -14.81
C VAL A 333 9.89 -2.92 -13.99
N TYR A 334 8.61 -3.22 -14.23
CA TYR A 334 7.47 -2.50 -13.62
C TYR A 334 7.40 -2.61 -12.09
N GLU A 335 8.10 -3.59 -11.52
CA GLU A 335 8.21 -3.85 -10.09
C GLU A 335 9.27 -2.98 -9.39
N ASP A 336 10.09 -2.27 -10.16
CA ASP A 336 11.12 -1.37 -9.62
C ASP A 336 10.49 -0.12 -9.00
N ASP A 337 10.97 0.28 -7.81
CA ASP A 337 10.38 1.36 -7.01
C ASP A 337 10.40 2.71 -7.75
N TYR A 338 11.36 2.90 -8.67
CA TYR A 338 11.51 4.12 -9.46
C TYR A 338 10.97 4.04 -10.89
N TYR A 339 10.44 2.89 -11.34
CA TYR A 339 9.93 2.73 -12.72
C TYR A 339 8.89 3.81 -13.10
N PHE A 340 7.88 3.99 -12.26
CA PHE A 340 6.82 4.97 -12.49
C PHE A 340 7.19 6.36 -11.98
N VAL A 341 7.92 6.44 -10.87
CA VAL A 341 8.31 7.70 -10.23
C VAL A 341 9.25 8.51 -11.13
N SER A 342 10.23 7.84 -11.76
CA SER A 342 11.22 8.50 -12.62
C SER A 342 10.59 9.30 -13.76
N GLN A 343 9.40 8.92 -14.20
CA GLN A 343 8.64 9.60 -15.27
C GLN A 343 8.12 10.99 -14.87
N LEU A 344 8.07 11.33 -13.57
CA LEU A 344 7.77 12.70 -13.11
C LEU A 344 8.84 13.70 -13.56
N PHE A 345 10.05 13.21 -13.85
CA PHE A 345 11.21 14.03 -14.17
C PHE A 345 11.51 14.11 -15.68
N ASP A 346 10.72 13.44 -16.52
CA ASP A 346 10.88 13.54 -17.97
C ASP A 346 10.39 14.89 -18.49
N GLU A 347 11.24 15.63 -19.19
CA GLU A 347 10.88 16.93 -19.76
C GLU A 347 9.85 16.83 -20.90
N LYS A 348 9.93 15.73 -21.67
CA LYS A 348 9.06 15.43 -22.81
C LYS A 348 8.32 14.12 -22.57
N TRP A 349 7.68 14.02 -21.40
CA TRP A 349 6.94 12.82 -21.04
C TRP A 349 5.84 12.50 -22.07
N GLN A 350 5.69 11.22 -22.37
CA GLN A 350 4.60 10.68 -23.17
C GLN A 350 4.03 9.43 -22.49
N PRO A 351 2.71 9.17 -22.62
CA PRO A 351 2.11 7.97 -22.06
C PRO A 351 2.75 6.72 -22.67
N SER A 352 3.17 5.79 -21.80
CA SER A 352 3.77 4.53 -22.23
C SER A 352 2.78 3.38 -22.13
N THR A 353 2.79 2.48 -23.11
CA THR A 353 2.06 1.21 -23.04
C THR A 353 2.92 0.18 -22.33
N THR A 354 2.41 -0.40 -21.25
CA THR A 354 3.09 -1.49 -20.53
C THR A 354 2.64 -2.85 -21.06
N ASN A 355 3.59 -3.76 -21.24
CA ASN A 355 3.33 -5.15 -21.67
C ASN A 355 3.10 -6.02 -20.42
N VAL A 356 1.84 -6.11 -19.99
CA VAL A 356 1.41 -6.82 -18.77
C VAL A 356 0.76 -8.15 -19.09
#